data_AF-A0AAV5HGD7-F1
#
_entry.id   AF-A0AAV5HGD7-F1
#
_cell.length_a   1.000
_cell.length_b   1.000
_cell.length_c   1.000
_cell.angle_alpha   90.00
_cell.angle_beta   90.00
_cell.angle_gamma   90.00
#
_symmetry.space_group_name_H-M   'P 1'
#
loop_
_entity.id
_entity.type
_entity.pdbx_description
1 polymer ?
#
loop_
_entity_poly.entity_id
_entity_poly.type
_entity_poly.pdbx_seq_one_letter_code
_entity_poly.pdbx_strand_id
1 'polypeptide(L)'
;MQIQDASLQGYPDSPKSVALITGMAEYNMVSLNSTLKACLWEMGSPFLPCKTRSGLLVAKAHSLRMWLKDSPFCLDLELRDSPSLPELNSIQLIEGCFIRRGLVPAFKDITERLGLVRPKKFARLALLSDEKRNKVIEADIEAGKRMLEKSKTKTQNRRTRMIKKFRRKFSPRANVNK
;
A
#
# COMPACT_ATOMS: atom_id res chain seq x y z
N MET A 1 32.03 -14.95 28.78
CA MET A 1 30.91 -14.92 27.81
C MET A 1 31.50 -14.39 26.52
N GLN A 2 31.74 -15.27 25.54
CA GLN A 2 32.46 -14.92 24.31
C GLN A 2 31.45 -14.28 23.35
N ILE A 3 31.57 -12.98 23.13
CA ILE A 3 30.84 -12.29 22.07
C ILE A 3 31.36 -12.91 20.76
N GLN A 4 30.48 -13.59 20.03
CA GLN A 4 30.82 -14.08 18.70
C GLN A 4 31.04 -12.86 17.82
N ASP A 5 32.31 -12.61 17.48
CA ASP A 5 32.67 -11.68 16.42
C ASP A 5 32.06 -12.23 15.13
N ALA A 6 31.01 -11.59 14.65
CA ALA A 6 30.40 -11.93 13.38
C ALA A 6 31.34 -11.46 12.26
N SER A 7 32.35 -12.27 11.93
CA SER A 7 33.20 -12.01 10.77
C SER A 7 32.31 -12.00 9.52
N LEU A 8 32.17 -10.84 8.88
CA LEU A 8 31.50 -10.67 7.59
C LEU A 8 32.38 -11.19 6.44
N GLN A 9 32.93 -12.40 6.57
CA GLN A 9 33.64 -13.06 5.48
C GLN A 9 32.63 -13.84 4.62
N GLY A 10 32.45 -13.37 3.39
CA GLY A 10 31.59 -13.97 2.39
C GLY A 10 30.63 -12.97 1.74
N TYR A 11 30.20 -13.27 0.51
CA TYR A 11 29.07 -12.61 -0.13
C TYR A 11 27.86 -13.53 0.05
N PRO A 12 27.10 -13.42 1.15
CA PRO A 12 25.93 -14.26 1.34
C PRO A 12 24.97 -14.03 0.18
N ASP A 13 24.40 -15.12 -0.33
CA ASP A 13 23.39 -15.05 -1.37
C ASP A 13 22.25 -14.14 -0.92
N SER A 14 21.78 -13.30 -1.85
CA SER A 14 20.66 -12.41 -1.56
C SER A 14 19.44 -13.24 -1.16
N PRO A 15 18.85 -13.01 0.03
CA PRO A 15 17.70 -13.79 0.47
C PRO A 15 16.55 -13.61 -0.52
N LYS A 16 15.62 -14.56 -0.61
CA LYS A 16 14.45 -14.42 -1.50
C LYS A 16 13.53 -13.27 -1.06
N SER A 17 13.41 -13.07 0.25
CA SER A 17 12.59 -12.05 0.88
C SER A 17 13.12 -11.68 2.26
N VAL A 18 12.83 -10.47 2.69
CA VAL A 18 13.11 -9.96 4.04
C VAL A 18 11.79 -9.79 4.77
N ALA A 19 11.77 -10.17 6.05
CA ALA A 19 10.60 -10.06 6.89
C ALA A 19 10.90 -9.19 8.13
N LEU A 20 9.97 -8.29 8.46
CA LEU A 20 9.96 -7.51 9.68
C LEU A 20 8.87 -8.08 10.60
N ILE A 21 9.30 -8.61 11.74
CA ILE A 21 8.41 -9.16 12.76
C ILE A 21 8.15 -8.05 13.77
N THR A 22 6.92 -7.55 13.80
CA THR A 22 6.50 -6.48 14.71
C THR A 22 5.63 -6.98 15.85
N GLY A 23 5.08 -8.19 15.71
CA GLY A 23 4.01 -8.68 16.58
C GLY A 23 2.72 -7.86 16.43
N MET A 24 1.77 -8.15 17.32
CA MET A 24 0.44 -7.51 17.39
C MET A 24 0.19 -6.82 18.74
N ALA A 25 1.19 -6.78 19.62
CA ALA A 25 1.05 -6.19 20.94
C ALA A 25 0.89 -4.67 20.82
N GLU A 26 0.07 -4.13 21.71
CA GLU A 26 -0.13 -2.71 21.90
C GLU A 26 0.37 -2.35 23.30
N TYR A 27 1.23 -1.33 23.37
CA TYR A 27 1.77 -0.83 24.63
C TYR A 27 1.45 0.65 24.72
N ASN A 28 0.90 1.09 25.86
CA ASN A 28 0.47 2.47 26.07
C ASN A 28 -0.47 2.99 24.98
N MET A 29 -1.39 2.14 24.51
CA MET A 29 -2.29 2.42 23.38
C MET A 29 -1.57 2.68 22.05
N VAL A 30 -0.32 2.24 21.91
CA VAL A 30 0.49 2.36 20.68
C VAL A 30 0.78 0.98 20.10
N SER A 31 0.49 0.82 18.81
CA SER A 31 0.84 -0.36 18.03
C SER A 31 2.15 -0.13 17.26
N LEU A 32 3.16 -0.97 17.55
CA LEU A 32 4.41 -0.99 16.78
C LEU A 32 4.16 -1.36 15.32
N ASN A 33 3.22 -2.30 15.07
CA ASN A 33 2.88 -2.73 13.72
C ASN A 33 2.28 -1.58 12.89
N SER A 34 1.33 -0.84 13.45
CA SER A 34 0.70 0.29 12.78
C SER A 34 1.70 1.42 12.54
N THR A 35 2.52 1.72 13.55
CA THR A 35 3.58 2.74 13.47
C THR A 35 4.58 2.42 12.35
N LEU A 36 5.12 1.20 12.32
CA LEU A 36 6.05 0.80 11.26
C LEU A 36 5.40 0.79 9.88
N LYS A 37 4.14 0.36 9.76
CA LYS A 37 3.40 0.44 8.49
C LYS A 37 3.30 1.88 8.00
N ALA A 38 2.92 2.82 8.86
CA ALA A 38 2.79 4.23 8.49
C ALA A 38 4.12 4.81 8.00
N CYS A 39 5.21 4.60 8.75
CA CYS A 39 6.55 5.05 8.36
C CYS A 39 7.01 4.41 7.04
N LEU A 40 6.83 3.11 6.87
CA LEU A 40 7.24 2.42 5.64
C LEU A 40 6.40 2.87 4.45
N TRP A 41 5.12 3.16 4.64
CA TRP A 41 4.24 3.65 3.58
C TRP A 41 4.51 5.09 3.20
N GLU A 42 4.82 5.96 4.15
CA GLU A 42 5.32 7.31 3.89
C GLU A 42 6.50 7.26 2.91
N MET A 43 7.48 6.39 3.18
CA MET A 43 8.69 6.30 2.36
C MET A 43 8.49 5.50 1.06
N GLY A 44 7.26 5.05 0.77
CA GLY A 44 6.96 4.25 -0.43
C GLY A 44 7.63 2.87 -0.45
N SER A 45 7.92 2.32 0.73
CA SER A 45 8.64 1.07 0.91
C SER A 45 7.93 -0.15 0.27
N PRO A 46 8.68 -1.17 -0.20
CA PRO A 46 8.10 -2.40 -0.75
C PRO A 46 7.58 -3.38 0.30
N PHE A 47 7.69 -3.07 1.61
CA PHE A 47 7.14 -3.91 2.67
C PHE A 47 5.62 -3.93 2.63
N LEU A 48 5.05 -5.13 2.57
CA LEU A 48 3.62 -5.36 2.57
C LEU A 48 3.22 -6.26 3.75
N PRO A 49 2.01 -6.09 4.32
CA PRO A 49 1.49 -7.01 5.31
C PRO A 49 1.46 -8.44 4.77
N CYS A 50 1.92 -9.40 5.58
CA CYS A 50 1.79 -10.81 5.25
C CYS A 50 0.31 -11.21 5.24
N LYS A 51 -0.11 -11.97 4.24
CA LYS A 51 -1.51 -12.44 4.12
C LYS A 51 -1.87 -13.52 5.13
N THR A 52 -0.89 -14.28 5.58
CA THR A 52 -1.11 -15.49 6.39
C THR A 52 -0.78 -15.31 7.86
N ARG A 53 -0.01 -14.27 8.23
CA ARG A 53 0.39 -14.00 9.61
C ARG A 53 0.24 -12.52 9.92
N SER A 54 -0.44 -12.22 11.02
CA SER A 54 -0.52 -10.87 11.58
C SER A 54 0.83 -10.48 12.22
N GLY A 55 1.09 -9.17 12.34
CA GLY A 55 2.34 -8.67 12.93
C GLY A 55 3.61 -8.95 12.10
N LEU A 56 3.46 -9.23 10.81
CA LEU A 56 4.56 -9.52 9.90
C LEU A 56 4.45 -8.66 8.63
N LEU A 57 5.53 -7.97 8.29
CA LEU A 57 5.68 -7.27 7.00
C LEU A 57 6.76 -7.96 6.18
N VAL A 58 6.52 -8.15 4.88
CA VAL A 58 7.44 -8.86 3.98
C VAL A 58 7.73 -8.03 2.74
N ALA A 59 9.00 -7.98 2.35
CA ALA A 59 9.46 -7.40 1.10
C ALA A 59 10.26 -8.44 0.30
N LYS A 60 10.13 -8.44 -1.03
CA LYS A 60 11.03 -9.21 -1.90
C LYS A 60 12.40 -8.55 -1.89
N ALA A 61 13.47 -9.33 -1.78
CA ALA A 61 14.81 -8.75 -1.61
C ALA A 61 15.24 -7.90 -2.80
N HIS A 62 14.94 -8.31 -4.03
CA HIS A 62 15.25 -7.50 -5.22
C HIS A 62 14.55 -6.13 -5.18
N SER A 63 13.25 -6.10 -4.84
CA SER A 63 12.50 -4.85 -4.72
C SER A 63 13.01 -3.98 -3.58
N LEU A 64 13.38 -4.58 -2.45
CA LEU A 64 13.98 -3.89 -1.32
C LEU A 64 15.33 -3.28 -1.69
N ARG A 65 16.20 -4.03 -2.36
CA ARG A 65 17.50 -3.55 -2.85
C ARG A 65 17.35 -2.36 -3.78
N MET A 66 16.45 -2.44 -4.75
CA MET A 66 16.20 -1.33 -5.68
C MET A 66 15.66 -0.11 -4.93
N TRP A 67 14.71 -0.29 -4.01
CA TRP A 67 14.19 0.81 -3.21
C TRP A 67 15.26 1.45 -2.33
N LEU A 68 16.10 0.67 -1.64
CA LEU A 68 17.20 1.21 -0.83
C LEU A 68 18.21 2.00 -1.66
N LYS A 69 18.47 1.59 -2.91
CA LYS A 69 19.38 2.28 -3.82
C LYS A 69 18.83 3.63 -4.29
N ASP A 70 17.53 3.68 -4.61
CA ASP A 70 16.92 4.81 -5.30
C ASP A 70 16.12 5.74 -4.35
N SER A 71 15.92 5.35 -3.09
CA SER A 71 15.10 6.09 -2.14
C SER A 71 15.85 7.29 -1.56
N PRO A 72 15.33 8.53 -1.71
CA PRO A 72 15.96 9.70 -1.11
C PRO A 72 15.96 9.62 0.42
N PHE A 73 14.98 8.93 1.02
CA PHE A 73 14.93 8.69 2.47
C PHE A 73 16.05 7.79 2.99
N CYS A 74 16.67 7.00 2.11
CA CYS A 74 17.78 6.10 2.46
C CYS A 74 19.14 6.71 2.16
N LEU A 75 19.18 7.81 1.40
CA LEU A 75 20.40 8.55 1.04
C LEU A 75 20.66 9.71 2.01
N ASP A 76 19.61 10.32 2.57
CA ASP A 76 19.72 11.37 3.61
C ASP A 76 19.91 10.74 5.00
N LEU A 77 21.06 10.06 5.19
CA LEU A 77 21.49 9.51 6.49
C LEU A 77 22.39 10.48 7.27
N GLU A 78 22.61 11.69 6.75
CA GLU A 78 23.39 12.69 7.43
C GLU A 78 22.65 13.15 8.68
N LEU A 79 23.28 12.90 9.84
CA LEU A 79 22.84 13.50 11.09
C LEU A 79 23.03 15.00 10.96
N ARG A 80 21.92 15.73 10.83
CA ARG A 80 21.96 17.19 10.82
C ARG A 80 22.25 17.67 12.23
N ASP A 81 23.42 18.28 12.43
CA ASP A 81 23.71 19.07 13.62
C ASP A 81 22.84 20.34 13.59
N SER A 82 21.62 20.20 14.11
CA SER A 82 20.76 21.35 14.37
C SER A 82 21.24 22.02 15.66
N PRO A 83 21.67 23.30 15.62
CA PRO A 83 22.17 24.00 16.81
C PRO A 83 21.09 24.26 17.87
N SER A 84 19.82 24.09 17.49
CA SER A 84 18.67 24.23 18.38
C SER A 84 17.81 22.98 18.32
N LEU A 85 17.24 22.62 19.48
CA LEU A 85 16.17 21.63 19.54
C LEU A 85 14.96 22.15 18.75
N PRO A 86 14.27 21.29 17.98
CA PRO A 86 13.03 21.68 17.34
C PRO A 86 11.99 22.07 18.39
N GLU A 87 11.30 23.18 18.18
CA GLU A 87 10.25 23.68 19.09
C GLU A 87 9.08 22.71 19.26
N LEU A 88 8.87 21.85 18.25
CA LEU A 88 7.75 20.94 18.20
C LEU A 88 8.23 19.53 17.85
N ASN A 89 7.62 18.54 18.52
CA ASN A 89 7.84 17.14 18.17
C ASN A 89 7.45 16.89 16.71
N SER A 90 8.42 16.36 15.95
CA SER A 90 8.29 15.99 14.54
C SER A 90 7.38 14.78 14.32
N ILE A 91 7.02 14.07 15.41
CA ILE A 91 6.14 12.92 15.45
C ILE A 91 4.89 13.27 16.28
N GLN A 92 3.74 12.76 15.85
CA GLN A 92 2.45 12.88 16.53
C GLN A 92 1.79 11.51 16.65
N LEU A 93 1.14 11.25 17.80
CA LEU A 93 0.36 10.04 18.02
C LEU A 93 -1.07 10.23 17.50
N ILE A 94 -1.50 9.35 16.60
CA ILE A 94 -2.84 9.35 16.01
C ILE A 94 -3.33 7.92 15.92
N GLU A 95 -4.51 7.64 16.47
CA GLU A 95 -5.15 6.31 16.39
C GLU A 95 -4.20 5.16 16.81
N GLY A 96 -3.41 5.40 17.86
CA GLY A 96 -2.43 4.42 18.35
C GLY A 96 -1.22 4.18 17.44
N CYS A 97 -0.95 5.11 16.52
CA CYS A 97 0.15 5.07 15.56
C CYS A 97 0.97 6.35 15.61
N PHE A 98 2.30 6.24 15.66
CA PHE A 98 3.16 7.41 15.51
C PHE A 98 3.35 7.76 14.03
N ILE A 99 3.04 9.00 13.68
CA ILE A 99 3.13 9.53 12.31
C ILE A 99 3.90 10.84 12.35
N ARG A 100 4.67 11.16 11.29
CA ARG A 100 5.30 12.49 11.20
C ARG A 100 4.23 13.58 11.17
N ARG A 101 4.40 14.63 11.97
CA ARG A 101 3.42 15.71 12.15
C ARG A 101 2.97 16.32 10.82
N GLY A 102 3.89 16.56 9.89
CA GLY A 102 3.58 17.13 8.58
C GLY A 102 2.71 16.23 7.68
N LEU A 103 2.65 14.93 7.96
CA LEU A 103 1.89 13.96 7.18
C LEU A 103 0.51 13.66 7.74
N VAL A 104 0.25 14.08 8.97
CA VAL A 104 -1.02 13.87 9.65
C VAL A 104 -2.23 14.33 8.81
N PRO A 105 -2.24 15.55 8.21
CA PRO A 105 -3.38 16.01 7.44
C PRO A 105 -3.63 15.15 6.20
N ALA A 106 -2.56 14.83 5.46
CA ALA A 106 -2.63 13.98 4.27
C ALA A 106 -3.06 12.55 4.61
N PHE A 107 -2.59 12.00 5.73
CA PHE A 107 -2.98 10.68 6.19
C PHE A 107 -4.47 10.59 6.48
N LYS A 108 -5.03 11.57 7.19
CA LYS A 108 -6.47 11.64 7.50
C LYS A 108 -7.30 11.75 6.23
N ASP A 109 -6.99 12.72 5.36
CA ASP A 109 -7.72 12.95 4.10
C ASP A 109 -7.72 11.72 3.18
N ILE A 110 -6.56 11.08 2.99
CA ILE A 110 -6.46 9.88 2.15
C ILE A 110 -7.25 8.72 2.76
N THR A 111 -7.14 8.50 4.07
CA THR A 111 -7.79 7.37 4.75
C THR A 111 -9.30 7.55 4.77
N GLU A 112 -9.81 8.76 5.00
CA GLU A 112 -11.24 9.07 5.00
C GLU A 112 -11.87 8.87 3.61
N ARG A 113 -11.17 9.28 2.54
CA ARG A 113 -11.73 9.26 1.17
C ARG A 113 -11.50 7.97 0.41
N LEU A 114 -10.36 7.31 0.62
CA LEU A 114 -9.94 6.12 -0.13
C LEU A 114 -9.79 4.86 0.74
N GLY A 115 -9.85 4.99 2.06
CA GLY A 115 -9.55 3.90 2.99
C GLY A 115 -8.08 3.49 2.94
N LEU A 116 -7.84 2.20 3.22
CA LEU A 116 -6.48 1.65 3.24
C LEU A 116 -5.93 1.47 1.82
N VAL A 117 -4.98 2.33 1.44
CA VAL A 117 -4.31 2.30 0.13
C VAL A 117 -2.95 1.60 0.16
N ARG A 118 -2.43 1.21 -1.01
CA ARG A 118 -1.09 0.62 -1.12
C ARG A 118 0.00 1.64 -0.74
N PRO A 119 1.13 1.21 -0.12
CA PRO A 119 2.27 2.07 0.23
C PRO A 119 2.66 3.08 -0.86
N LYS A 120 2.91 2.58 -2.06
CA LYS A 120 3.37 3.39 -3.19
C LYS A 120 2.34 4.45 -3.61
N LYS A 121 1.05 4.14 -3.50
CA LYS A 121 -0.03 5.08 -3.79
C LYS A 121 -0.13 6.12 -2.68
N PHE A 122 -0.03 5.68 -1.41
CA PHE A 122 0.00 6.57 -0.25
C PHE A 122 1.13 7.59 -0.35
N ALA A 123 2.38 7.13 -0.48
CA ALA A 123 3.55 8.00 -0.61
C ALA A 123 3.36 9.04 -1.72
N ARG A 124 2.89 8.61 -2.89
CA ARG A 124 2.65 9.51 -4.02
C ARG A 124 1.61 10.59 -3.72
N LEU A 125 0.54 10.26 -2.98
CA LEU A 125 -0.51 11.22 -2.62
C LEU A 125 -0.08 12.13 -1.47
N ALA A 126 0.63 11.56 -0.49
CA ALA A 126 1.10 12.26 0.69
C ALA A 126 2.11 13.38 0.35
N LEU A 127 2.92 13.18 -0.70
CA LEU A 127 3.90 14.16 -1.17
C LEU A 127 3.32 15.27 -2.06
N LEU A 128 2.03 15.21 -2.42
CA LEU A 128 1.38 16.26 -3.21
C LEU A 128 0.85 17.39 -2.32
N SER A 129 0.78 18.59 -2.87
CA SER A 129 0.00 19.69 -2.29
C SER A 129 -1.48 19.35 -2.24
N ASP A 130 -2.22 19.90 -1.28
CA ASP A 130 -3.62 19.54 -1.01
C ASP A 130 -4.53 19.67 -2.24
N GLU A 131 -4.41 20.75 -3.02
CA GLU A 131 -5.18 20.93 -4.26
C GLU A 131 -4.92 19.83 -5.30
N LYS A 132 -3.66 19.45 -5.48
CA LYS A 132 -3.27 18.39 -6.42
C LYS A 132 -3.74 17.03 -5.92
N ARG A 133 -3.65 16.80 -4.61
CA ARG A 133 -4.13 15.57 -3.97
C ARG A 133 -5.63 15.40 -4.20
N ASN A 134 -6.42 16.45 -4.00
CA ASN A 134 -7.87 16.45 -4.24
C ASN A 134 -8.22 16.05 -5.67
N LYS A 135 -7.59 16.69 -6.67
CA LYS A 135 -7.80 16.38 -8.08
C LYS A 135 -7.48 14.93 -8.42
N VAL A 136 -6.37 14.40 -7.89
CA VAL A 136 -5.96 13.01 -8.13
C VAL A 136 -6.92 12.01 -7.47
N ILE A 137 -7.37 12.29 -6.24
CA ILE A 137 -8.31 11.43 -5.53
C ILE A 137 -9.66 11.38 -6.27
N GLU A 138 -10.19 12.52 -6.69
CA GLU A 138 -11.45 12.60 -7.43
C GLU A 138 -11.38 11.85 -8.75
N ALA A 139 -10.31 12.06 -9.52
CA ALA A 139 -10.11 11.35 -10.78
C ALA A 139 -10.02 9.84 -10.60
N ASP A 140 -9.40 9.37 -9.51
CA ASP A 140 -9.27 7.94 -9.21
C ASP A 140 -10.60 7.31 -8.79
N ILE A 141 -11.40 8.02 -7.99
CA ILE A 141 -12.78 7.63 -7.63
C ILE A 141 -13.65 7.55 -8.89
N GLU A 142 -13.59 8.56 -9.74
CA GLU A 142 -14.36 8.61 -10.98
C GLU A 142 -13.94 7.51 -11.95
N ALA A 143 -12.63 7.27 -12.10
CA ALA A 143 -12.10 6.17 -12.90
C ALA A 143 -12.60 4.81 -12.37
N GLY A 144 -12.62 4.63 -11.04
CA GLY A 144 -13.18 3.45 -10.39
C GLY A 144 -14.66 3.23 -10.73
N LYS A 145 -15.49 4.28 -10.61
CA LYS A 145 -16.91 4.25 -10.98
C LYS A 145 -17.11 3.87 -12.46
N ARG A 146 -16.39 4.51 -13.37
CA ARG A 146 -16.44 4.22 -14.81
C ARG A 146 -16.04 2.77 -15.13
N MET A 147 -15.05 2.20 -14.42
CA MET A 147 -14.64 0.80 -14.61
C MET A 147 -15.68 -0.19 -14.08
N LEU A 148 -16.35 0.13 -12.97
CA LEU A 148 -17.47 -0.64 -12.43
C LEU A 148 -18.66 -0.66 -13.40
N GLU A 149 -18.99 0.47 -14.03
CA GLU A 149 -20.06 0.53 -15.03
C GLU A 149 -19.74 -0.28 -16.29
N LYS A 150 -18.49 -0.18 -16.80
CA LYS A 150 -18.01 -0.99 -17.94
C LYS A 150 -18.04 -2.49 -17.66
N SER A 151 -17.75 -2.91 -16.42
CA SER A 151 -17.78 -4.31 -16.04
C SER A 151 -19.21 -4.85 -15.88
N LYS A 152 -20.14 -4.05 -15.35
CA LYS A 152 -21.58 -4.36 -15.32
C LYS A 152 -22.16 -4.54 -16.72
N THR A 153 -21.88 -3.63 -17.65
CA THR A 153 -22.32 -3.75 -19.06
C THR A 153 -21.70 -4.96 -19.77
N LYS A 154 -20.41 -5.25 -19.56
CA LYS A 154 -19.79 -6.49 -20.10
C LYS A 154 -20.44 -7.76 -19.55
N THR A 155 -20.78 -7.78 -18.27
CA THR A 155 -21.40 -8.93 -17.60
C THR A 155 -22.84 -9.12 -18.08
N GLN A 156 -23.59 -8.03 -18.21
CA GLN A 156 -24.94 -8.03 -18.77
C GLN A 156 -24.93 -8.54 -20.21
N ASN A 157 -24.04 -8.01 -21.06
CA ASN A 157 -23.88 -8.47 -22.45
C ASN A 157 -23.51 -9.95 -22.57
N ARG A 158 -22.70 -10.49 -21.64
CA ARG A 158 -22.40 -11.94 -21.58
C ARG A 158 -23.66 -12.75 -21.23
N ARG A 159 -24.47 -12.30 -20.26
CA ARG A 159 -25.73 -12.96 -19.90
C ARG A 159 -26.74 -12.92 -21.06
N THR A 160 -26.92 -11.79 -21.74
CA THR A 160 -27.84 -11.70 -22.89
C THR A 160 -27.39 -12.57 -24.06
N ARG A 161 -26.08 -12.66 -24.32
CA ARG A 161 -25.53 -13.56 -25.34
C ARG A 161 -25.74 -15.04 -24.99
N MET A 162 -25.62 -15.42 -23.72
CA MET A 162 -25.94 -16.77 -23.26
C MET A 162 -27.44 -17.09 -23.43
N ILE A 163 -28.33 -16.19 -23.00
CA ILE A 163 -29.78 -16.36 -23.13
C ILE A 163 -30.20 -16.46 -24.60
N LYS A 164 -29.65 -15.62 -25.50
CA LYS A 164 -29.90 -15.71 -26.95
C LYS A 164 -29.38 -17.03 -27.56
N LYS A 165 -28.23 -17.54 -27.10
CA LYS A 165 -27.70 -18.84 -27.54
C LYS A 165 -28.59 -20.01 -27.08
N PHE A 166 -29.09 -19.96 -25.84
CA PHE A 166 -30.04 -20.96 -25.33
C PHE A 166 -31.36 -20.92 -26.09
N ARG A 167 -31.93 -19.74 -26.35
CA ARG A 167 -33.17 -19.58 -27.14
C ARG A 167 -33.05 -20.10 -28.58
N ARG A 168 -31.88 -19.96 -29.21
CA ARG A 168 -31.61 -20.50 -30.57
C ARG A 168 -31.42 -22.02 -30.60
N LYS A 169 -31.02 -22.63 -29.48
CA LYS A 169 -30.88 -24.09 -29.37
C LYS A 169 -32.22 -24.81 -29.14
N PHE A 170 -33.21 -24.11 -28.59
CA PHE A 170 -34.53 -24.66 -28.24
C PHE A 170 -35.69 -24.06 -29.05
N SER A 171 -35.42 -23.34 -30.15
CA SER A 171 -36.49 -22.92 -31.06
C SER A 171 -37.05 -24.15 -31.78
N PRO A 172 -38.35 -24.47 -31.67
CA PRO A 172 -38.97 -25.53 -32.46
C PRO A 172 -38.73 -25.23 -33.94
N ARG A 173 -38.22 -26.21 -34.70
CA ARG A 173 -38.25 -26.13 -36.16
C ARG A 173 -39.72 -26.04 -36.56
N ALA A 174 -40.16 -24.85 -36.98
CA ALA A 174 -41.43 -24.73 -37.68
C ALA A 174 -41.28 -25.51 -38.98
N ASN A 175 -41.84 -26.72 -39.02
CA ASN A 175 -42.06 -27.46 -40.25
C ASN A 175 -43.09 -26.66 -41.06
N VAL A 176 -42.59 -25.91 -42.05
CA VAL A 176 -43.37 -25.40 -43.16
C VAL A 176 -43.17 -26.39 -44.30
N ASN A 177 -44.28 -27.00 -44.74
CA ASN A 177 -44.63 -27.47 -46.09
C ASN A 177 -45.76 -28.51 -45.93
N LYS A 178 -46.99 -28.12 -46.28
CA LYS A 178 -47.70 -28.39 -47.55
C LYS A 178 -48.31 -29.78 -47.57
#